data_AF-F3FXX6-F1
#
_entry.id   AF-F3FXX6-F1
#
_cell.length_a   1.000
_cell.length_b   1.000
_cell.length_c   1.000
_cell.angle_alpha   90.00
_cell.angle_beta   90.00
_cell.angle_gamma   90.00
#
_symmetry.space_group_name_H-M   'P 1'
#
loop_
_entity.id
_entity.type
_entity.pdbx_description
1 polymer ?
#
loop_
_entity_poly.entity_id
_entity_poly.type
_entity_poly.pdbx_seq_one_letter_code
_entity_poly.pdbx_strand_id
1 'polypeptide(L)' 'QAPLIAAYITYDTRQEKWLMALLDHHLISDNVTLRLIMGEIQAVMDGRADALPPSQPYR' A
#
# COMPACT_ATOMS: atom_id res chain seq x y z
N GLN A 1 11.71 17.74 6.82
CA GLN A 1 10.74 17.34 5.77
C GLN A 1 10.25 15.94 6.12
N ALA A 2 8.94 15.72 6.17
CA ALA A 2 8.36 14.39 6.37
C ALA A 2 7.86 13.86 5.01
N PRO A 3 8.03 12.56 4.71
CA PRO A 3 7.51 11.99 3.48
C PRO A 3 5.98 12.04 3.48
N LEU A 4 5.40 12.34 2.31
CA LEU A 4 3.94 12.36 2.14
C LEU A 4 3.36 10.94 2.15
N ILE A 5 4.10 9.96 1.64
CA ILE A 5 3.85 8.52 1.78
C ILE A 5 5.20 7.83 2.00
N ALA A 6 5.25 6.83 2.88
CA ALA A 6 6.40 5.95 3.06
C ALA A 6 5.96 4.52 3.34
N ALA A 7 6.64 3.54 2.73
CA ALA A 7 6.44 2.12 3.02
C ALA A 7 7.67 1.56 3.73
N TYR A 8 7.45 0.81 4.81
CA TYR A 8 8.49 0.12 5.56
C TYR A 8 8.20 -1.37 5.57
N ILE A 9 9.22 -2.18 5.36
CA ILE A 9 9.11 -3.64 5.30
C ILE A 9 10.05 -4.25 6.33
N THR A 10 9.57 -5.24 7.05
CA THR A 10 10.40 -6.04 7.96
C THR A 10 9.99 -7.50 7.91
N TYR A 11 10.93 -8.39 8.19
CA TYR A 11 10.65 -9.82 8.31
C TYR A 11 10.46 -10.18 9.80
N ASP A 12 9.27 -10.66 10.15
CA ASP A 12 9.00 -11.20 11.48
C ASP A 12 9.49 -12.65 11.54
N THR A 13 10.69 -12.83 12.07
CA THR A 13 11.33 -14.15 12.25
C THR A 13 10.57 -15.07 13.21
N ARG A 14 9.71 -14.55 14.08
CA ARG A 14 8.94 -15.38 15.03
C ARG A 14 7.70 -15.99 14.39
N GLN A 15 7.09 -15.27 13.46
CA GLN A 15 5.87 -15.70 12.75
C GLN A 15 6.16 -16.09 11.29
N GLU A 16 7.43 -16.09 10.89
CA GLU A 16 7.93 -16.41 9.55
C GLU A 16 7.22 -15.65 8.42
N LYS A 17 6.86 -14.39 8.67
CA LYS A 17 6.05 -13.58 7.75
C LYS A 17 6.67 -12.22 7.47
N TRP A 18 6.43 -11.71 6.28
CA TRP A 18 6.73 -10.33 5.94
C TRP A 18 5.65 -9.40 6.49
N LEU A 19 6.09 -8.30 7.08
CA LEU A 19 5.24 -7.23 7.58
C LEU A 19 5.53 -5.95 6.78
N MET A 20 4.48 -5.24 6.41
CA MET A 20 4.56 -3.93 5.78
C MET A 20 3.79 -2.91 6.61
N ALA A 21 4.37 -1.73 6.80
CA ALA A 21 3.69 -0.55 7.34
C ALA A 21 3.69 0.55 6.27
N LEU A 22 2.51 1.12 6.03
CA LEU A 22 2.34 2.29 5.16
C LEU A 22 2.06 3.51 6.04
N LEU A 23 2.90 4.52 5.92
CA LEU A 23 2.72 5.84 6.49
C LEU A 23 2.15 6.76 5.41
N ASP A 24 0.98 7.35 5.65
CA ASP A 24 0.42 8.40 4.80
C ASP A 24 0.28 9.70 5.59
N HIS A 25 0.45 10.83 4.91
CA HIS A 25 0.11 12.13 5.45
C HIS A 25 -1.32 12.48 5.02
N HIS A 26 -2.26 12.56 5.96
CA HIS A 26 -3.69 12.84 5.70
C HIS A 26 -3.99 14.10 4.88
N LEU A 27 -3.01 15.00 4.71
CA LEU A 27 -3.13 16.18 3.85
C LEU A 27 -3.27 15.81 2.35
N ILE A 28 -2.80 14.63 1.95
CA ILE A 28 -2.73 14.19 0.54
C ILE A 28 -3.46 12.88 0.26
N SER A 29 -4.11 12.30 1.28
CA SER A 29 -4.80 11.03 1.17
C SER A 29 -6.09 11.06 1.97
N ASP A 30 -7.18 10.61 1.35
CA ASP A 30 -8.40 10.24 2.05
C ASP A 30 -8.41 8.74 2.36
N ASN A 31 -9.37 8.30 3.19
CA ASN A 31 -9.53 6.88 3.53
C ASN A 31 -9.82 6.00 2.28
N VAL A 32 -10.36 6.59 1.22
CA VAL A 32 -10.63 5.87 -0.03
C VAL A 32 -9.32 5.49 -0.73
N THR A 33 -8.41 6.45 -0.85
CA THR A 33 -7.08 6.27 -1.45
C THR A 33 -6.28 5.21 -0.71
N LEU A 34 -6.28 5.24 0.63
CA LEU A 34 -5.61 4.22 1.44
C LEU A 34 -6.17 2.81 1.19
N ARG A 35 -7.50 2.67 1.10
CA ARG A 35 -8.15 1.39 0.83
C ARG A 35 -7.83 0.85 -0.57
N LEU A 36 -7.74 1.73 -1.57
CA LEU A 36 -7.35 1.36 -2.93
C LEU A 36 -5.90 0.84 -2.95
N ILE A 37 -4.97 1.56 -2.34
CA ILE A 37 -3.56 1.16 -2.23
C ILE A 37 -3.44 -0.21 -1.54
N MET A 38 -4.15 -0.42 -0.43
CA MET A 38 -4.14 -1.72 0.27
C MET A 38 -4.72 -2.86 -0.58
N GLY A 39 -5.78 -2.59 -1.35
CA GLY A 39 -6.37 -3.56 -2.26
C GLY A 39 -5.44 -3.95 -3.41
N GLU A 40 -4.74 -2.97 -3.99
CA GLU A 40 -3.73 -3.20 -5.04
C GLU A 40 -2.53 -4.00 -4.50
N ILE A 41 -2.02 -3.65 -3.31
CA ILE A 41 -0.95 -4.40 -2.65
C ILE A 41 -1.36 -5.87 -2.47
N GLN A 42 -2.58 -6.14 -1.99
CA GLN A 42 -3.06 -7.51 -1.83
C GLN A 42 -3.17 -8.24 -3.17
N ALA A 43 -3.70 -7.60 -4.21
CA ALA A 43 -3.80 -8.21 -5.54
C ALA A 43 -2.43 -8.57 -6.12
N VAL A 44 -1.42 -7.72 -5.92
CA VAL A 44 -0.04 -8.00 -6.31
C VAL A 44 0.53 -9.20 -5.53
N MET A 45 0.34 -9.24 -4.21
CA MET A 45 0.79 -10.37 -3.38
C MET A 45 0.12 -11.69 -3.75
N ASP A 46 -1.13 -11.65 -4.21
CA ASP A 46 -1.89 -12.82 -4.68
C ASP A 46 -1.52 -13.24 -6.12
N GLY A 47 -0.59 -12.56 -6.80
CA GLY A 47 -0.27 -12.81 -8.20
C GLY A 47 -1.36 -12.39 -9.18
N ARG A 48 -2.28 -11.52 -8.77
CA ARG A 48 -3.42 -11.01 -9.55
C ARG A 48 -3.22 -9.58 -10.04
N ALA A 49 -1.97 -9.13 -10.17
CA ALA A 49 -1.63 -7.78 -10.61
C ALA A 49 -2.24 -7.45 -11.99
N ASP A 50 -2.31 -8.42 -12.89
CA ASP A 50 -2.87 -8.24 -14.25
C ASP A 50 -4.38 -7.96 -14.27
N ALA A 51 -5.08 -8.22 -13.16
CA ALA A 51 -6.51 -7.93 -13.02
C ALA A 51 -6.77 -6.52 -12.47
N LEU A 52 -5.74 -5.75 -12.15
CA LEU A 52 -5.89 -4.39 -11.65
C LEU A 52 -6.33 -3.42 -12.76
N PRO A 53 -7.22 -2.48 -12.45
CA PRO A 53 -7.59 -1.43 -13.40
C PRO A 53 -6.38 -0.53 -13.69
N PRO A 54 -6.36 0.15 -14.85
CA PRO A 54 -5.32 1.13 -15.13
C PRO A 54 -5.34 2.26 -14.09
N SER A 55 -4.15 2.77 -13.74
CA SER A 55 -3.98 3.87 -12.79
C SER A 55 -4.79 5.09 -13.24
N GLN A 56 -5.66 5.60 -12.37
CA GLN A 56 -6.41 6.83 -12.66
C GLN A 56 -5.62 8.06 -12.19
N PRO A 57 -5.71 9.20 -12.90
CA PRO A 57 -5.16 10.46 -12.41
C PRO A 57 -5.77 10.81 -11.04
N TYR A 58 -4.93 11.32 -10.14
CA TYR A 58 -5.39 11.90 -8.88
C TYR A 58 -6.39 13.04 -9.17
N ARG A 59 -7.51 13.09 -8.45
CA ARG A 59 -8.57 14.09 -8.60
C ARG A 59 -8.67 14.95 -7.36
#